data_AF-A1U8C4-F1
#
_entry.id   AF-A1U8C4-F1
#
_cell.length_a   1.000
_cell.length_b   1.000
_cell.length_c   1.000
_cell.angle_alpha   90.00
_cell.angle_beta   90.00
_cell.angle_gamma   90.00
#
_symmetry.space_group_name_H-M   'P 1'
#
loop_
_entity.id
_entity.type
_entity.pdbx_description
1 polymer ?
#
loop_
_entity_poly.entity_id
_entity_poly.type
_entity_poly.pdbx_seq_one_letter_code
_entity_poly.pdbx_strand_id
1 'polypeptide(L)'
;MATSNVQEKQGKNVKLPIEKTVPAESLSSKQSIEADHRRQMIEADHRRQMIEEAAYYIAEKRQFAGDCSMDDWLEAERTIDNKL
;
A
#
# COMPACT_ATOMS: atom_id res chain seq x y z
N MET A 1 37.67 -4.46 -31.25
CA MET A 1 36.24 -4.84 -31.40
C MET A 1 36.10 -6.25 -30.83
N ALA A 2 35.63 -6.35 -29.58
CA ALA A 2 35.45 -7.63 -28.89
C ALA A 2 33.95 -7.82 -28.68
N THR A 3 33.36 -8.76 -29.42
CA THR A 3 32.01 -9.27 -29.16
C THR A 3 32.12 -10.39 -28.13
N SER A 4 31.66 -10.10 -26.92
CA SER A 4 31.49 -11.04 -25.81
C SER A 4 30.39 -10.43 -24.93
N ASN A 5 29.39 -11.10 -24.39
CA ASN A 5 29.03 -12.50 -24.34
C ASN A 5 27.59 -12.52 -23.80
N VAL A 6 26.66 -13.20 -24.49
CA VAL A 6 25.29 -13.46 -24.02
C VAL A 6 25.32 -14.78 -23.28
N GLN A 7 24.99 -14.77 -21.98
CA GLN A 7 24.84 -15.97 -21.14
C GLN A 7 23.40 -15.96 -20.62
N GLU A 8 22.46 -16.61 -21.33
CA GLU A 8 21.96 -17.97 -21.08
C GLU A 8 21.61 -18.29 -19.62
N LYS A 9 20.30 -18.22 -19.35
CA LYS A 9 19.45 -19.12 -18.53
C LYS A 9 19.82 -19.37 -17.07
N GLN A 10 18.80 -19.16 -16.23
CA GLN A 10 18.17 -20.25 -15.48
C GLN A 10 16.81 -19.80 -14.91
N GLY A 11 15.74 -20.33 -15.49
CA GLY A 11 14.50 -20.53 -14.76
C GLY A 11 14.60 -21.81 -13.91
N LYS A 12 13.64 -21.95 -13.01
CA LYS A 12 13.35 -23.12 -12.16
C LYS A 12 14.12 -23.13 -10.84
N ASN A 13 13.61 -22.40 -9.85
CA ASN A 13 13.77 -22.82 -8.46
C ASN A 13 12.67 -23.84 -8.11
N VAL A 14 13.02 -24.73 -7.19
CA VAL A 14 12.61 -26.12 -7.11
C VAL A 14 11.41 -26.29 -6.16
N LYS A 15 10.63 -27.31 -6.50
CA LYS A 15 9.51 -27.94 -5.81
C LYS A 15 9.76 -28.29 -4.32
N LEU A 16 8.68 -28.13 -3.54
CA LEU A 16 8.17 -28.97 -2.42
C LEU A 16 8.78 -28.78 -1.01
N PRO A 17 8.02 -29.00 0.09
CA PRO A 17 6.77 -29.76 0.19
C PRO A 17 5.57 -29.01 0.84
N ILE A 18 4.41 -29.17 0.22
CA ILE A 18 3.11 -28.91 0.85
C ILE A 18 2.86 -30.07 1.80
N GLU A 19 3.29 -29.92 3.06
CA GLU A 19 2.89 -30.81 4.14
C GLU A 19 1.43 -30.53 4.48
N LYS A 20 0.56 -31.46 4.08
CA LYS A 20 -0.79 -31.59 4.59
C LYS A 20 -0.71 -32.08 6.04
N THR A 21 -0.81 -31.17 7.00
CA THR A 21 -1.19 -31.51 8.37
C THR A 21 -1.97 -30.36 8.98
N VAL A 22 -3.29 -30.51 8.98
CA VAL A 22 -4.21 -29.63 9.71
C VAL A 22 -4.17 -29.96 11.20
N PRO A 23 -4.15 -28.96 12.09
CA PRO A 23 -4.83 -29.07 13.37
C PRO A 23 -6.16 -28.33 13.27
N ALA A 24 -7.24 -29.06 13.53
CA ALA A 24 -8.59 -28.54 13.63
C ALA A 24 -8.75 -27.67 14.90
N GLU A 25 -8.23 -26.44 14.88
CA GLU A 25 -8.56 -25.34 15.83
C GLU A 25 -8.56 -23.96 15.14
N SER A 26 -8.54 -23.91 13.80
CA SER A 26 -8.36 -22.66 13.03
C SER A 26 -9.66 -22.12 12.41
N LEU A 27 -10.72 -22.01 13.21
CA LEU A 27 -11.90 -21.21 12.84
C LEU A 27 -12.07 -19.98 13.74
N SER A 28 -11.48 -19.97 14.94
CA SER A 28 -11.55 -18.83 15.86
C SER A 28 -10.53 -17.73 15.52
N SER A 29 -9.31 -18.07 15.06
CA SER A 29 -8.30 -17.05 14.73
C SER A 29 -8.45 -16.41 13.34
N LYS A 30 -9.11 -17.06 12.37
CA LYS A 30 -9.32 -16.44 11.04
C LYS A 30 -10.30 -15.27 11.08
N GLN A 31 -11.32 -15.38 11.93
CA GLN A 31 -12.34 -14.35 12.08
C GLN A 31 -11.80 -13.06 12.70
N SER A 32 -10.75 -13.16 13.54
CA SER A 32 -10.06 -11.99 14.11
C SER A 32 -9.22 -11.25 13.07
N ILE A 33 -8.45 -11.97 12.25
CA ILE A 33 -7.57 -11.37 11.24
C ILE A 33 -8.39 -10.64 10.16
N GLU A 34 -9.50 -11.23 9.72
CA GLU A 34 -10.37 -10.58 8.73
C GLU A 34 -11.10 -9.35 9.29
N ALA A 35 -11.48 -9.37 10.58
CA ALA A 35 -12.11 -8.22 11.22
C ALA A 35 -11.11 -7.07 11.39
N ASP A 36 -9.88 -7.35 11.81
CA ASP A 36 -8.84 -6.33 11.94
C ASP A 36 -8.38 -5.81 10.58
N HIS A 37 -8.28 -6.66 9.56
CA HIS A 37 -8.01 -6.21 8.19
C HIS A 37 -9.11 -5.29 7.67
N ARG A 38 -10.39 -5.62 7.89
CA ARG A 38 -11.50 -4.73 7.53
C ARG A 38 -11.44 -3.39 8.27
N ARG A 39 -11.11 -3.40 9.57
CA ARG A 39 -10.94 -2.15 10.35
C ARG A 39 -9.79 -1.30 9.81
N GLN A 40 -8.63 -1.92 9.52
CA GLN A 40 -7.48 -1.25 8.92
C GLN A 40 -7.80 -0.69 7.54
N MET A 41 -8.60 -1.40 6.72
CA MET A 41 -9.07 -0.87 5.44
C MET A 41 -9.98 0.34 5.62
N ILE A 42 -10.95 0.28 6.54
CA ILE A 42 -11.82 1.43 6.84
C ILE A 42 -10.99 2.64 7.31
N GLU A 43 -9.98 2.40 8.14
CA GLU A 43 -9.07 3.43 8.61
C GLU A 43 -8.21 4.01 7.47
N ALA A 44 -7.72 3.16 6.57
CA ALA A 44 -7.00 3.61 5.38
C ALA A 44 -7.89 4.40 4.42
N ASP A 45 -9.16 4.02 4.27
CA ASP A 45 -10.13 4.73 3.44
C ASP A 45 -10.45 6.11 4.03
N HIS A 46 -10.64 6.17 5.35
CA HIS A 46 -10.86 7.42 6.08
C HIS A 46 -9.64 8.34 6.01
N ARG A 47 -8.43 7.81 6.16
CA ARG A 47 -7.17 8.55 5.95
C ARG A 47 -7.11 9.15 4.55
N ARG A 48 -7.44 8.37 3.51
CA ARG A 48 -7.41 8.86 2.12
C ARG A 48 -8.41 10.01 1.89
N GLN A 49 -9.62 9.91 2.44
CA GLN A 49 -10.60 11.01 2.37
C GLN A 49 -10.07 12.28 3.03
N MET A 50 -9.48 12.17 4.23
CA MET A 50 -8.89 13.32 4.92
C MET A 50 -7.74 13.94 4.13
N ILE A 51 -6.92 13.13 3.47
CA ILE A 51 -5.81 13.62 2.62
C ILE A 51 -6.37 14.33 1.39
N GLU A 52 -7.39 13.77 0.73
CA GLU A 52 -8.04 14.38 -0.44
C GLU A 52 -8.63 15.75 -0.10
N GLU A 53 -9.39 15.85 1.00
CA GLU A 53 -9.96 17.12 1.47
C GLU A 53 -8.86 18.13 1.82
N ALA A 54 -7.80 17.70 2.52
CA ALA A 54 -6.68 18.55 2.85
C ALA A 54 -5.95 19.07 1.61
N ALA A 55 -5.71 18.20 0.61
CA ALA A 55 -5.08 18.57 -0.66
C ALA A 55 -5.94 19.58 -1.42
N TYR A 56 -7.27 19.38 -1.44
CA TYR A 56 -8.22 20.35 -2.01
C TYR A 56 -8.09 21.73 -1.35
N TYR A 57 -8.07 21.80 -0.02
CA TYR A 57 -7.93 23.08 0.69
C TYR A 57 -6.57 23.74 0.49
N ILE A 58 -5.49 22.97 0.35
CA ILE A 58 -4.16 23.51 0.05
C ILE A 58 -4.16 24.10 -1.37
N ALA A 59 -4.69 23.37 -2.34
CA ALA A 59 -4.82 23.85 -3.71
C ALA A 59 -5.71 25.11 -3.78
N GLU A 60 -6.84 25.12 -3.06
CA GLU A 60 -7.74 26.28 -2.98
C GLU A 60 -7.04 27.52 -2.40
N LYS A 61 -6.25 27.36 -1.33
CA LYS A 61 -5.43 28.46 -0.76
C LYS A 61 -4.42 29.02 -1.74
N ARG A 62 -3.94 28.18 -2.66
CA ARG A 62 -3.05 28.55 -3.77
C ARG A 62 -3.81 28.94 -5.03
N GLN A 63 -5.13 29.07 -4.96
CA GLN A 63 -6.02 29.41 -6.08
C GLN A 63 -5.85 28.43 -7.26
N PHE A 64 -5.62 27.16 -6.94
CA PHE A 64 -5.39 26.06 -7.88
C PHE A 64 -4.25 26.32 -8.86
N ALA A 65 -3.11 26.79 -8.34
CA ALA A 65 -1.87 26.90 -9.12
C ALA A 65 -1.50 25.54 -9.74
N GLY A 66 -1.62 25.43 -11.07
CA GLY A 66 -1.69 24.15 -11.80
C GLY A 66 -0.46 23.25 -11.74
N ASP A 67 0.66 23.73 -11.21
CA ASP A 67 1.91 22.97 -11.11
C ASP A 67 2.20 22.43 -9.70
N CYS A 68 1.33 22.73 -8.72
CA CYS A 68 1.55 22.36 -7.31
C CYS A 68 0.74 21.15 -6.84
N SER A 69 -0.10 20.54 -7.69
CA SER A 69 -1.01 19.49 -7.23
C SER A 69 -0.28 18.35 -6.51
N MET A 70 0.83 17.84 -7.07
CA MET A 70 1.60 16.77 -6.41
C MET A 70 2.15 17.20 -5.04
N ASP A 71 2.67 18.42 -4.94
CA ASP A 71 3.17 18.97 -3.69
C ASP A 71 2.05 19.14 -2.66
N ASP A 72 0.87 19.58 -3.09
CA ASP A 72 -0.31 19.75 -2.25
C ASP A 72 -0.79 18.40 -1.68
N TRP A 73 -0.74 17.33 -2.48
CA TRP A 73 -1.02 15.96 -2.02
C TRP A 73 0.02 15.47 -1.00
N LEU A 74 1.32 15.73 -1.22
CA LEU A 74 2.39 15.33 -0.29
C LEU A 74 2.30 16.10 1.04
N GLU A 75 2.00 17.40 0.99
CA GLU A 75 1.80 18.25 2.16
C GLU A 75 0.55 17.81 2.95
N ALA A 76 -0.54 17.48 2.25
CA ALA A 76 -1.75 16.93 2.84
C ALA A 76 -1.49 15.60 3.57
N GLU A 77 -0.80 14.66 2.91
CA GLU A 77 -0.45 13.36 3.50
C GLU A 77 0.34 13.53 4.80
N ARG A 78 1.40 14.34 4.77
CA ARG A 78 2.21 14.64 5.96
C ARG A 78 1.38 15.31 7.07
N THR A 79 0.43 16.17 6.71
CA THR A 79 -0.42 16.88 7.67
C THR A 79 -1.37 15.93 8.39
N ILE A 80 -1.98 14.98 7.66
CA ILE A 80 -2.89 13.99 8.24
C ILE A 80 -2.11 12.97 9.07
N ASP A 81 -0.96 12.50 8.57
CA ASP A 81 -0.13 11.53 9.28
C ASP A 81 0.40 12.06 10.62
N ASN A 82 0.68 13.36 10.71
CA ASN A 82 1.10 13.99 11.97
C ASN A 82 -0.06 14.18 12.97
N LYS A 83 -1.32 14.02 12.55
CA LYS A 83 -2.51 14.20 13.41
C LYS A 83 -3.08 12.88 13.93
N LEU A 84 -2.75 11.75 13.29
CA LEU A 84 -3.13 10.40 13.69
C LEU A 84 -2.17 9.87 14.77
#